data_AF-A0A1E5LBV0-F1
#
_entry.id   AF-A0A1E5LBV0-F1
#
_cell.length_a   1.000
_cell.length_b   1.000
_cell.length_c   1.000
_cell.angle_alpha   90.00
_cell.angle_beta   90.00
_cell.angle_gamma   90.00
#
_symmetry.space_group_name_H-M   'P 1'
#
loop_
_entity.id
_entity.type
_entity.pdbx_description
1 polymer ?
#
loop_
_entity_poly.entity_id
_entity_poly.type
_entity_poly.pdbx_seq_one_letter_code
_entity_poly.pdbx_strand_id
1 'polypeptide(L)'
;MKKWKVSLGALLLIPTVTIHASELRTLPMDEAVEGIILNDLNLQLYQNDTEELSNAARQYQSEFSSELEDLQEVQDEFNEKTAYWKAEYSAYQQLYQYLKTKESLSIKEESLTISLTELDLLEKKLVEGYASEQDIIQLEMNIANAELAVESDKKQLNEMKFSLNQALNLEILDSLEIIEVDDVQRLSTSSYDAEPLADQMMRTHESLIPLHTTVQTYEDIVDDAENLSLVNNESFVNNIEQAESEIEQIEAELSSLDPEDPTRAELTQRLQLANETLLRAEAAYSDAKRERSEAEDDLKEYYDQQIDKANINVVQQMNQLELKAYEYEEEFEFLHKKWDMLEQQVIQQEQLYKQKVVQFEEGDLTPTDLEKARLEVVDKKNELMNTQYDYALLKEEFRLFTEGYLPK
;
A
#
# COMPACT_ATOMS: atom_id res chain seq x y z
N MET A 1 -33.45 45.83 5.12
CA MET A 1 -34.00 44.47 5.30
C MET A 1 -33.30 43.54 4.34
N LYS A 2 -32.54 42.60 4.90
CA LYS A 2 -31.81 41.52 4.22
C LYS A 2 -32.80 40.47 3.72
N LYS A 3 -32.56 39.92 2.53
CA LYS A 3 -32.75 38.48 2.27
C LYS A 3 -31.54 37.99 1.49
N TRP A 4 -30.69 37.26 2.20
CA TRP A 4 -29.68 36.36 1.67
C TRP A 4 -30.35 35.28 0.82
N LYS A 5 -29.72 34.90 -0.29
CA LYS A 5 -29.75 33.54 -0.80
C LYS A 5 -28.32 33.11 -1.06
N VAL A 6 -27.97 32.05 -0.34
CA VAL A 6 -26.74 31.28 -0.42
C VAL A 6 -26.73 30.54 -1.75
N SER A 7 -25.66 30.68 -2.52
CA SER A 7 -25.32 29.74 -3.61
C SER A 7 -24.13 28.93 -3.14
N LEU A 8 -24.45 27.76 -2.60
CA LEU A 8 -23.53 26.65 -2.36
C LEU A 8 -23.44 25.85 -3.67
N GLY A 9 -22.25 25.40 -4.04
CA GLY A 9 -22.08 24.51 -5.18
C GLY A 9 -20.61 24.31 -5.52
N ALA A 10 -19.93 23.51 -4.69
CA ALA A 10 -18.57 23.05 -4.91
C ALA A 10 -18.45 22.31 -6.25
N LEU A 11 -17.52 22.74 -7.09
CA LEU A 11 -16.99 21.93 -8.18
C LEU A 11 -15.97 20.97 -7.56
N LEU A 12 -16.44 19.79 -7.15
CA LEU A 12 -15.57 18.64 -6.93
C LEU A 12 -15.24 18.07 -8.31
N LEU A 13 -14.02 18.32 -8.77
CA LEU A 13 -13.40 17.60 -9.88
C LEU A 13 -13.14 16.17 -9.39
N ILE A 14 -14.07 15.26 -9.67
CA ILE A 14 -13.81 13.83 -9.59
C ILE A 14 -13.02 13.47 -10.86
N PRO A 15 -11.85 12.81 -10.76
CA PRO A 15 -11.17 12.29 -11.93
C PRO A 15 -12.09 11.25 -12.58
N THR A 16 -12.51 11.54 -13.81
CA THR A 16 -13.24 10.59 -14.64
C THR A 16 -12.26 9.52 -15.09
N VAL A 17 -12.33 8.36 -14.45
CA VAL A 17 -11.72 7.11 -14.93
C VAL A 17 -12.21 6.87 -16.36
N THR A 18 -11.28 6.69 -17.28
CA THR A 18 -11.61 6.57 -18.71
C THR A 18 -11.83 5.10 -19.00
N ILE A 19 -13.05 4.60 -18.72
CA ILE A 19 -13.45 3.21 -18.99
C ILE A 19 -13.09 2.85 -20.44
N HIS A 20 -12.07 1.99 -20.60
CA HIS A 20 -11.72 1.42 -21.89
C HIS A 20 -12.89 0.56 -22.40
N ALA A 21 -13.29 0.81 -23.63
CA ALA A 21 -14.48 0.25 -24.25
C ALA A 21 -14.25 -1.20 -24.72
N SER A 22 -14.22 -2.15 -23.78
CA SER A 22 -14.52 -3.57 -24.06
C SER A 22 -15.88 -3.90 -23.42
N GLU A 23 -16.89 -4.10 -24.27
CA GLU A 23 -18.27 -4.49 -23.92
C GLU A 23 -19.00 -3.61 -22.89
N LEU A 24 -19.67 -2.56 -23.37
CA LEU A 24 -20.71 -1.84 -22.60
C LEU A 24 -21.84 -2.82 -22.20
N ARG A 25 -21.72 -3.43 -21.02
CA ARG A 25 -22.81 -4.20 -20.38
C ARG A 25 -23.85 -3.21 -19.89
N THR A 26 -24.99 -3.16 -20.57
CA THR A 26 -26.17 -2.45 -20.07
C THR A 26 -26.89 -3.36 -19.07
N LEU A 27 -26.75 -3.07 -17.77
CA LEU A 27 -27.51 -3.73 -16.71
C LEU A 27 -28.73 -2.86 -16.30
N PRO A 28 -29.93 -3.45 -16.13
CA PRO A 28 -31.04 -2.82 -15.42
C PRO A 28 -30.60 -2.32 -14.02
N MET A 29 -31.15 -1.19 -13.56
CA MET A 29 -30.75 -0.56 -12.29
C MET A 29 -30.94 -1.49 -11.09
N ASP A 30 -32.02 -2.27 -11.08
CA ASP A 30 -32.31 -3.29 -10.08
C ASP A 30 -31.29 -4.43 -10.09
N GLU A 31 -30.95 -4.97 -11.26
CA GLU A 31 -29.89 -5.99 -11.39
C GLU A 31 -28.50 -5.44 -10.99
N ALA A 32 -28.22 -4.17 -11.31
CA ALA A 32 -26.99 -3.50 -10.89
C ALA A 32 -26.94 -3.29 -9.38
N VAL A 33 -28.04 -2.88 -8.74
CA VAL A 33 -28.12 -2.71 -7.28
C VAL A 33 -28.01 -4.05 -6.57
N GLU A 34 -28.70 -5.09 -7.04
CA GLU A 34 -28.58 -6.44 -6.49
C GLU A 34 -27.16 -6.98 -6.66
N GLY A 35 -26.55 -6.79 -7.83
CA GLY A 35 -25.15 -7.13 -8.08
C GLY A 35 -24.18 -6.38 -7.17
N ILE A 36 -24.41 -5.09 -6.90
CA ILE A 36 -23.58 -4.30 -5.96
C ILE A 36 -23.70 -4.85 -4.55
N ILE A 37 -24.92 -5.12 -4.07
CA ILE A 37 -25.15 -5.63 -2.71
C ILE A 37 -24.54 -7.02 -2.53
N LEU A 38 -24.72 -7.91 -3.52
CA LEU A 38 -24.17 -9.27 -3.46
C LEU A 38 -22.64 -9.28 -3.49
N ASN A 39 -22.01 -8.36 -4.20
CA ASN A 39 -20.56 -8.25 -4.30
C ASN A 39 -19.95 -7.22 -3.32
N ASP A 40 -20.73 -6.66 -2.39
CA ASP A 40 -20.21 -5.75 -1.37
C ASP A 40 -19.48 -6.54 -0.29
N LEU A 41 -18.18 -6.70 -0.49
CA LEU A 41 -17.28 -7.41 0.41
C LEU A 41 -17.25 -6.79 1.83
N ASN A 42 -17.45 -5.47 1.96
CA ASN A 42 -17.52 -4.85 3.28
C ASN A 42 -18.81 -5.25 3.99
N LEU A 43 -19.93 -5.27 3.28
CA LEU A 43 -21.19 -5.76 3.82
C LEU A 43 -21.09 -7.24 4.23
N GLN A 44 -20.41 -8.07 3.44
CA GLN A 44 -20.16 -9.48 3.78
C GLN A 44 -19.33 -9.61 5.07
N LEU A 45 -18.27 -8.80 5.24
CA LEU A 45 -17.50 -8.77 6.49
C LEU A 45 -18.33 -8.37 7.70
N TYR A 46 -19.25 -7.41 7.56
CA TYR A 46 -20.16 -6.99 8.63
C TYR A 46 -21.24 -8.03 8.95
N GLN A 47 -21.67 -8.83 7.97
CA GLN A 47 -22.68 -9.88 8.18
C GLN A 47 -22.09 -11.12 8.87
N ASN A 48 -20.80 -11.36 8.68
CA ASN A 48 -20.05 -12.36 9.44
C ASN A 48 -19.66 -11.79 10.81
N ASP A 49 -20.60 -11.43 11.69
CA ASP A 49 -20.25 -11.13 13.09
C ASP A 49 -19.66 -12.40 13.72
N THR A 50 -18.42 -12.34 14.21
CA THR A 50 -17.82 -13.56 14.79
C THR A 50 -18.52 -13.87 16.10
N GLU A 51 -18.97 -15.10 16.29
CA GLU A 51 -19.41 -15.54 17.60
C GLU A 51 -18.23 -15.57 18.59
N GLU A 52 -18.48 -15.19 19.84
CA GLU A 52 -17.43 -15.28 20.87
C GLU A 52 -17.23 -16.73 21.29
N LEU A 53 -15.99 -17.20 21.27
CA LEU A 53 -15.63 -18.53 21.79
C LEU A 53 -16.13 -18.72 23.23
N SER A 54 -16.71 -19.88 23.49
CA SER A 54 -17.15 -20.29 24.83
C SER A 54 -15.98 -20.44 25.80
N ASN A 55 -16.29 -20.55 27.09
CA ASN A 55 -15.27 -20.83 28.11
C ASN A 55 -14.62 -22.22 27.93
N ALA A 56 -15.32 -23.17 27.30
CA ALA A 56 -14.77 -24.49 27.01
C ALA A 56 -13.72 -24.37 25.90
N ALA A 57 -14.07 -23.73 24.78
CA ALA A 57 -13.17 -23.49 23.65
C ALA A 57 -11.91 -22.69 24.02
N ARG A 58 -12.06 -21.64 24.85
CA ARG A 58 -10.92 -20.81 25.29
C ARG A 58 -9.81 -21.59 26.00
N GLN A 59 -10.13 -22.72 26.64
CA GLN A 59 -9.13 -23.54 27.32
C GLN A 59 -8.18 -24.26 26.36
N TYR A 60 -8.61 -24.46 25.10
CA TYR A 60 -7.87 -25.20 24.09
C TYR A 60 -7.14 -24.29 23.08
N GLN A 61 -7.34 -22.96 23.12
CA GLN A 61 -6.68 -22.03 22.19
C GLN A 61 -5.14 -22.11 22.21
N SER A 62 -4.54 -22.50 23.34
CA SER A 62 -3.09 -22.65 23.43
C SER A 62 -2.56 -23.83 22.60
N GLU A 63 -3.40 -24.78 22.19
CA GLU A 63 -2.97 -25.88 21.30
C GLU A 63 -2.58 -25.35 19.91
N PHE A 64 -3.14 -24.20 19.49
CA PHE A 64 -2.89 -23.58 18.19
C PHE A 64 -1.86 -22.44 18.23
N SER A 65 -1.06 -22.35 19.30
CA SER A 65 -0.16 -21.20 19.47
C SER A 65 0.95 -21.16 18.44
N SER A 66 1.38 -22.32 17.93
CA SER A 66 2.45 -22.41 16.93
C SER A 66 1.96 -21.87 15.58
N GLU A 67 0.78 -22.31 15.18
CA GLU A 67 0.07 -21.93 13.96
C GLU A 67 -0.16 -20.41 13.94
N LEU A 68 -0.58 -19.85 15.07
CA LEU A 68 -0.78 -18.41 15.21
C LEU A 68 0.54 -17.62 15.27
N GLU A 69 1.63 -18.21 15.76
CA GLU A 69 2.98 -17.62 15.72
C GLU A 69 3.49 -17.53 14.28
N ASP A 70 3.30 -18.58 13.48
CA ASP A 70 3.67 -18.60 12.05
C ASP A 70 2.96 -17.48 11.26
N LEU A 71 1.68 -17.20 11.56
CA LEU A 71 0.96 -16.07 10.96
C LEU A 71 1.60 -14.73 11.30
N GLN A 72 1.99 -14.56 12.56
CA GLN A 72 2.65 -13.34 12.99
C GLN A 72 4.00 -13.17 12.29
N GLU A 73 4.79 -14.25 12.16
CA GLU A 73 6.08 -14.22 11.46
C GLU A 73 5.92 -13.80 9.99
N VAL A 74 5.00 -14.43 9.23
CA VAL A 74 4.76 -14.06 7.82
C VAL A 74 4.26 -12.62 7.68
N GLN A 75 3.41 -12.16 8.60
CA GLN A 75 2.92 -10.79 8.61
C GLN A 75 4.04 -9.78 8.91
N ASP A 76 4.93 -10.10 9.84
CA ASP A 76 6.08 -9.28 10.20
C ASP A 76 7.10 -9.23 9.04
N GLU A 77 7.41 -10.36 8.41
CA GLU A 77 8.27 -10.41 7.21
C GLU A 77 7.73 -9.52 6.08
N PHE A 78 6.42 -9.61 5.78
CA PHE A 78 5.81 -8.78 4.76
C PHE A 78 5.81 -7.29 5.13
N ASN A 79 5.61 -6.95 6.41
CA ASN A 79 5.69 -5.58 6.90
C ASN A 79 7.10 -5.00 6.77
N GLU A 80 8.15 -5.79 7.04
CA GLU A 80 9.54 -5.40 6.84
C GLU A 80 9.84 -5.12 5.36
N LYS A 81 9.43 -6.00 4.45
CA LYS A 81 9.56 -5.78 3.00
C LYS A 81 8.82 -4.52 2.55
N THR A 82 7.58 -4.32 3.01
CA THR A 82 6.79 -3.13 2.71
C THR A 82 7.47 -1.85 3.20
N ALA A 83 8.08 -1.88 4.39
CA ALA A 83 8.83 -0.75 4.91
C ALA A 83 10.08 -0.46 4.05
N TYR A 84 10.76 -1.49 3.56
CA TYR A 84 11.88 -1.37 2.66
C TYR A 84 11.48 -0.72 1.32
N TRP A 85 10.48 -1.28 0.61
CA TRP A 85 10.01 -0.72 -0.66
C TRP A 85 9.50 0.71 -0.52
N LYS A 86 8.81 1.03 0.59
CA LYS A 86 8.37 2.40 0.87
C LYS A 86 9.54 3.36 1.05
N ALA A 87 10.60 2.93 1.74
CA ALA A 87 11.81 3.72 1.90
C ALA A 87 12.53 3.92 0.56
N GLU A 88 12.61 2.86 -0.26
CA GLU A 88 13.18 2.88 -1.60
C GLU A 88 12.41 3.83 -2.54
N TYR A 89 11.09 3.73 -2.60
CA TYR A 89 10.26 4.66 -3.38
C TYR A 89 10.42 6.11 -2.94
N SER A 90 10.45 6.37 -1.63
CA SER A 90 10.71 7.71 -1.07
C SER A 90 12.09 8.25 -1.48
N ALA A 91 13.10 7.38 -1.59
CA ALA A 91 14.42 7.77 -2.09
C ALA A 91 14.37 8.17 -3.57
N TYR A 92 13.65 7.41 -4.42
CA TYR A 92 13.42 7.79 -5.81
C TYR A 92 12.70 9.13 -5.94
N GLN A 93 11.65 9.38 -5.14
CA GLN A 93 10.94 10.65 -5.12
C GLN A 93 11.86 11.83 -4.81
N GLN A 94 12.71 11.70 -3.78
CA GLN A 94 13.65 12.76 -3.40
C GLN A 94 14.71 12.99 -4.49
N LEU A 95 15.21 11.91 -5.09
CA LEU A 95 16.22 11.98 -6.13
C LEU A 95 15.68 12.64 -7.40
N TYR A 96 14.53 12.19 -7.90
CA TYR A 96 13.91 12.79 -9.09
C TYR A 96 13.47 14.23 -8.85
N GLN A 97 13.02 14.57 -7.64
CA GLN A 97 12.71 15.96 -7.31
C GLN A 97 13.97 16.85 -7.34
N TYR A 98 15.12 16.35 -6.87
CA TYR A 98 16.40 17.05 -6.98
C TYR A 98 16.84 17.24 -8.42
N LEU A 99 16.76 16.18 -9.24
CA LEU A 99 17.11 16.24 -10.66
C LEU A 99 16.22 17.21 -11.43
N LYS A 100 14.90 17.18 -11.19
CA LYS A 100 13.91 18.12 -11.73
C LYS A 100 14.24 19.58 -11.38
N THR A 101 14.60 19.86 -10.13
CA THR A 101 15.02 21.23 -9.73
C THR A 101 16.34 21.63 -10.39
N LYS A 102 17.32 20.72 -10.47
CA LYS A 102 18.62 20.97 -11.10
C LYS A 102 18.49 21.29 -12.59
N GLU A 103 17.67 20.54 -13.31
CA GLU A 103 17.49 20.73 -14.74
C GLU A 103 16.61 21.95 -15.06
N SER A 104 15.58 22.21 -14.24
CA SER A 104 14.80 23.45 -14.31
C SER A 104 15.68 24.70 -14.12
N LEU A 105 16.64 24.65 -13.18
CA LEU A 105 17.65 25.70 -13.00
C LEU A 105 18.51 25.86 -14.26
N SER A 106 18.98 24.77 -14.86
CA SER A 106 19.78 24.82 -16.10
C SER A 106 19.02 25.48 -17.26
N ILE A 107 17.72 25.18 -17.42
CA ILE A 107 16.88 25.82 -18.44
C ILE A 107 16.75 27.33 -18.19
N LYS A 108 16.61 27.74 -16.93
CA LYS A 108 16.53 29.17 -16.55
C LYS A 108 17.85 29.90 -16.76
N GLU A 109 18.99 29.27 -16.47
CA GLU A 109 20.31 29.83 -16.75
C GLU A 109 20.58 29.99 -18.26
N GLU A 110 20.13 29.03 -19.08
CA GLU A 110 20.15 29.15 -20.55
C GLU A 110 19.31 30.36 -21.00
N SER A 111 18.08 30.49 -20.50
CA SER A 111 17.19 31.63 -20.81
C SER A 111 17.79 32.96 -20.38
N LEU A 112 18.44 33.04 -19.22
CA LEU A 112 19.12 34.25 -18.75
C LEU A 112 20.26 34.63 -19.70
N THR A 113 21.06 33.65 -20.14
CA THR A 113 22.14 33.86 -21.10
C THR A 113 21.63 34.41 -22.43
N ILE A 114 20.50 33.86 -22.92
CA ILE A 114 19.81 34.38 -24.10
C ILE A 114 19.32 35.82 -23.87
N SER A 115 18.75 36.11 -22.71
CA SER A 115 18.25 37.45 -22.36
C SER A 115 19.36 38.50 -22.36
N LEU A 116 20.54 38.16 -21.85
CA LEU A 116 21.73 39.02 -21.87
C LEU A 116 22.22 39.26 -23.31
N THR A 117 22.09 38.27 -24.20
CA THR A 117 22.43 38.42 -25.62
C THR A 117 21.43 39.33 -26.34
N GLU A 118 20.14 39.23 -26.00
CA GLU A 118 19.10 40.14 -26.52
C GLU A 118 19.32 41.59 -26.06
N LEU A 119 19.87 41.81 -24.85
CA LEU A 119 20.22 43.15 -24.37
C LEU A 119 21.33 43.78 -25.22
N ASP A 120 22.41 43.05 -25.51
CA ASP A 120 23.49 43.53 -26.40
C ASP A 120 22.98 43.88 -27.81
N LEU A 121 22.02 43.10 -28.33
CA LEU A 121 21.36 43.42 -29.60
C LEU A 121 20.50 44.69 -29.52
N LEU A 122 19.74 44.85 -28.43
CA LEU A 122 18.86 46.00 -28.21
C LEU A 122 19.68 47.30 -28.01
N GLU A 123 20.82 47.23 -27.31
CA GLU A 123 21.74 48.36 -27.16
C GLU A 123 22.31 48.83 -28.50
N LYS A 124 22.67 47.90 -29.39
CA LYS A 124 23.10 48.25 -30.77
C LYS A 124 21.99 48.94 -31.54
N LYS A 125 20.76 48.42 -31.45
CA LYS A 125 19.57 49.03 -32.08
C LYS A 125 19.26 50.42 -31.52
N LEU A 126 19.50 50.67 -30.23
CA LEU A 126 19.36 51.99 -29.62
C LEU A 126 20.33 53.00 -30.24
N VAL A 127 21.60 52.63 -30.39
CA VAL A 127 22.63 53.48 -31.01
C VAL A 127 22.28 53.83 -32.47
N GLU A 128 21.68 52.89 -33.18
CA GLU A 128 21.21 53.07 -34.55
C GLU A 128 19.87 53.83 -34.67
N GLY A 129 19.21 54.10 -33.54
CA GLY A 129 17.93 54.82 -33.48
C GLY A 129 16.69 53.95 -33.76
N TYR A 130 16.82 52.62 -33.71
CA TYR A 130 15.75 51.65 -33.92
C TYR A 130 15.10 51.11 -32.64
N ALA A 131 15.63 51.49 -31.47
CA ALA A 131 15.06 51.12 -30.16
C ALA A 131 14.97 52.34 -29.24
N SER A 132 14.14 52.26 -28.20
CA SER A 132 14.01 53.32 -27.19
C SER A 132 14.79 52.99 -25.89
N GLU A 133 15.14 54.01 -25.10
CA GLU A 133 15.72 53.80 -23.76
C GLU A 133 14.75 53.04 -22.84
N GLN A 134 13.43 53.19 -23.04
CA GLN A 134 12.43 52.47 -22.28
C GLN A 134 12.48 50.95 -22.53
N ASP A 135 12.78 50.55 -23.77
CA ASP A 135 12.94 49.15 -24.15
C ASP A 135 14.13 48.51 -23.41
N ILE A 136 15.25 49.23 -23.31
CA ILE A 136 16.43 48.80 -22.56
C ILE A 136 16.08 48.63 -21.08
N ILE A 137 15.47 49.64 -20.46
CA ILE A 137 15.11 49.61 -19.03
C ILE A 137 14.19 48.42 -18.74
N GLN A 138 13.22 48.15 -19.60
CA GLN A 138 12.31 47.03 -19.43
C GLN A 138 13.06 45.68 -19.48
N LEU A 139 13.95 45.50 -20.45
CA LEU A 139 14.73 44.27 -20.58
C LEU A 139 15.71 44.09 -19.41
N GLU A 140 16.38 45.15 -18.95
CA GLU A 140 17.24 45.12 -17.77
C GLU A 140 16.46 44.73 -16.50
N MET A 141 15.25 45.27 -16.30
CA MET A 141 14.37 44.87 -15.19
C MET A 141 14.02 43.38 -15.26
N ASN A 142 13.76 42.86 -16.45
CA ASN A 142 13.44 41.45 -16.65
C ASN A 142 14.65 40.54 -16.39
N ILE A 143 15.84 40.94 -16.84
CA ILE A 143 17.11 40.26 -16.54
C ILE A 143 17.35 40.22 -15.03
N ALA A 144 17.20 41.36 -14.34
CA ALA A 144 17.36 41.41 -12.89
C ALA A 144 16.37 40.49 -12.15
N ASN A 145 15.12 40.42 -12.61
CA ASN A 145 14.12 39.48 -12.07
C ASN A 145 14.51 38.01 -12.32
N ALA A 146 15.03 37.70 -13.51
CA ALA A 146 15.50 36.36 -13.87
C ALA A 146 16.73 35.95 -13.04
N GLU A 147 17.67 36.86 -12.80
CA GLU A 147 18.83 36.64 -11.91
C GLU A 147 18.39 36.32 -10.48
N LEU A 148 17.44 37.08 -9.94
CA LEU A 148 16.87 36.82 -8.61
C LEU A 148 16.19 35.45 -8.54
N ALA A 149 15.46 35.05 -9.58
CA ALA A 149 14.84 33.73 -9.65
C ALA A 149 15.87 32.60 -9.69
N VAL A 150 16.92 32.73 -10.53
CA VAL A 150 18.04 31.78 -10.61
C VAL A 150 18.76 31.63 -9.27
N GLU A 151 19.02 32.74 -8.57
CA GLU A 151 19.67 32.69 -7.26
C GLU A 151 18.80 32.02 -6.19
N SER A 152 17.48 32.28 -6.22
CA SER A 152 16.51 31.60 -5.36
C SER A 152 16.51 30.09 -5.61
N ASP A 153 16.48 29.67 -6.87
CA ASP A 153 16.48 28.26 -7.25
C ASP A 153 17.80 27.56 -6.91
N LYS A 154 18.95 28.26 -7.04
CA LYS A 154 20.26 27.78 -6.57
C LYS A 154 20.24 27.50 -5.08
N LYS A 155 19.66 28.40 -4.30
CA LYS A 155 19.53 28.21 -2.85
C LYS A 155 18.64 26.99 -2.54
N GLN A 156 17.49 26.86 -3.19
CA GLN A 156 16.61 25.70 -3.03
C GLN A 156 17.32 24.38 -3.41
N LEU A 157 18.05 24.37 -4.53
CA LEU A 157 18.81 23.20 -4.96
C LEU A 157 19.89 22.81 -3.94
N ASN A 158 20.57 23.80 -3.34
CA ASN A 158 21.55 23.56 -2.29
C ASN A 158 20.91 23.00 -1.00
N GLU A 159 19.73 23.50 -0.61
CA GLU A 159 18.99 22.95 0.53
C GLU A 159 18.61 21.49 0.29
N MET A 160 18.12 21.15 -0.90
CA MET A 160 17.80 19.78 -1.29
C MET A 160 19.05 18.89 -1.31
N LYS A 161 20.16 19.40 -1.84
CA LYS A 161 21.45 18.71 -1.82
C LYS A 161 21.88 18.38 -0.39
N PHE A 162 21.73 19.30 0.56
CA PHE A 162 22.08 19.04 1.97
C PHE A 162 21.20 17.94 2.57
N SER A 163 19.90 17.94 2.26
CA SER A 163 18.99 16.87 2.68
C SER A 163 19.39 15.52 2.11
N LEU A 164 19.74 15.46 0.81
CA LEU A 164 20.21 14.23 0.16
C LEU A 164 21.53 13.74 0.72
N ASN A 165 22.52 14.62 0.95
CA ASN A 165 23.79 14.25 1.57
C ASN A 165 23.57 13.64 2.96
N GLN A 166 22.64 14.19 3.76
CA GLN A 166 22.29 13.59 5.05
C GLN A 166 21.63 12.21 4.88
N ALA A 167 20.70 12.06 3.94
CA ALA A 167 20.05 10.78 3.65
C ALA A 167 21.04 9.70 3.17
N LEU A 168 22.06 10.11 2.41
CA LEU A 168 23.13 9.24 1.89
C LEU A 168 24.29 9.04 2.88
N ASN A 169 24.23 9.63 4.08
CA ASN A 169 25.31 9.63 5.06
C ASN A 169 26.66 10.14 4.48
N LEU A 170 26.59 11.16 3.63
CA LEU A 170 27.72 11.90 3.09
C LEU A 170 27.98 13.16 3.93
N GLU A 171 29.16 13.79 3.78
CA GLU A 171 29.36 15.08 4.42
C GLU A 171 28.40 16.12 3.84
N ILE A 172 27.83 16.98 4.68
CA ILE A 172 26.82 17.97 4.25
C ILE A 172 27.32 18.82 3.08
N LEU A 173 28.62 19.13 3.06
CA LEU A 173 29.23 20.00 2.05
C LEU A 173 29.76 19.24 0.81
N ASP A 174 29.73 17.91 0.79
CA ASP A 174 30.24 17.12 -0.34
C ASP A 174 29.50 17.47 -1.62
N SER A 175 30.21 17.46 -2.75
CA SER A 175 29.60 17.54 -4.07
C SER A 175 28.79 16.28 -4.34
N LEU A 176 27.51 16.45 -4.63
CA LEU A 176 26.66 15.35 -5.08
C LEU A 176 26.64 15.41 -6.61
N GLU A 177 27.31 14.45 -7.23
CA GLU A 177 27.28 14.25 -8.68
C GLU A 177 26.59 12.93 -8.96
N ILE A 178 25.36 13.02 -9.48
CA ILE A 178 24.62 11.86 -9.99
C ILE A 178 25.06 11.72 -11.44
N ILE A 179 25.98 10.77 -11.69
CA ILE A 179 26.74 10.65 -12.94
C ILE A 179 25.93 9.97 -14.04
N GLU A 180 25.00 9.08 -13.68
CA GLU A 180 24.13 8.38 -14.62
C GLU A 180 22.68 8.52 -14.13
N VAL A 181 21.93 9.39 -14.79
CA VAL A 181 20.49 9.21 -14.90
C VAL A 181 20.35 8.50 -16.24
N ASP A 182 20.03 7.21 -16.23
CA ASP A 182 19.72 6.51 -17.47
C ASP A 182 18.68 7.34 -18.24
N ASP A 183 18.90 7.53 -19.54
CA ASP A 183 17.89 8.16 -20.40
C ASP A 183 16.55 7.50 -20.08
N VAL A 184 15.52 8.30 -19.79
CA VAL A 184 14.22 7.78 -19.36
C VAL A 184 13.62 6.97 -20.52
N GLN A 185 13.92 5.67 -20.54
CA GLN A 185 13.46 4.78 -21.58
C GLN A 185 12.02 4.38 -21.30
N ARG A 186 11.17 4.69 -22.27
CA ARG A 186 9.77 4.29 -22.32
C ARG A 186 9.66 2.76 -22.33
N LEU A 187 8.89 2.22 -21.40
CA LEU A 187 8.45 0.84 -21.40
C LEU A 187 7.63 0.55 -22.66
N SER A 188 7.69 -0.69 -23.14
CA SER A 188 6.76 -1.17 -24.16
C SER A 188 5.37 -1.34 -23.57
N THR A 189 4.32 -1.08 -24.35
CA THR A 189 2.93 -1.25 -23.91
C THR A 189 2.63 -2.64 -23.36
N SER A 190 3.22 -3.68 -23.93
CA SER A 190 3.09 -5.06 -23.44
C SER A 190 3.64 -5.28 -22.03
N SER A 191 4.43 -4.36 -21.48
CA SER A 191 4.99 -4.47 -20.13
C SER A 191 4.03 -4.04 -19.04
N TYR A 192 3.03 -3.21 -19.37
CA TYR A 192 2.07 -2.65 -18.42
C TYR A 192 0.61 -2.86 -18.85
N ASP A 193 0.38 -3.74 -19.85
CA ASP A 193 -0.95 -4.16 -20.30
C ASP A 193 -1.75 -4.72 -19.11
N ALA A 194 -2.91 -4.12 -18.83
CA ALA A 194 -3.59 -4.28 -17.55
C ALA A 194 -4.11 -5.71 -17.33
N GLU A 195 -4.68 -6.34 -18.36
CA GLU A 195 -5.28 -7.68 -18.25
C GLU A 195 -4.23 -8.76 -17.87
N PRO A 196 -3.12 -8.94 -18.61
CA PRO A 196 -2.11 -9.93 -18.23
C PRO A 196 -1.38 -9.56 -16.93
N LEU A 197 -1.22 -8.26 -16.65
CA LEU A 197 -0.63 -7.79 -15.40
C LEU A 197 -1.54 -8.12 -14.20
N ALA A 198 -2.83 -7.81 -14.27
CA ALA A 198 -3.80 -8.11 -13.21
C ALA A 198 -3.84 -9.62 -12.92
N ASP A 199 -3.89 -10.45 -13.97
CA ASP A 199 -3.84 -11.90 -13.86
C ASP A 199 -2.57 -12.40 -13.16
N GLN A 200 -1.43 -11.78 -13.43
CA GLN A 200 -0.17 -12.10 -12.77
C GLN A 200 -0.19 -11.65 -11.29
N MET A 201 -0.60 -10.42 -11.02
CA MET A 201 -0.60 -9.84 -9.67
C MET A 201 -1.55 -10.58 -8.75
N MET A 202 -2.76 -10.93 -9.21
CA MET A 202 -3.71 -11.73 -8.42
C MET A 202 -3.21 -13.15 -8.09
N ARG A 203 -2.19 -13.66 -8.78
CA ARG A 203 -1.63 -15.00 -8.52
C ARG A 203 -0.40 -15.00 -7.64
N THR A 204 0.47 -14.01 -7.80
CA THR A 204 1.84 -14.08 -7.25
C THR A 204 2.28 -12.83 -6.49
N HIS A 205 1.45 -11.80 -6.37
CA HIS A 205 1.85 -10.58 -5.69
C HIS A 205 2.07 -10.83 -4.19
N GLU A 206 3.17 -10.32 -3.64
CA GLU A 206 3.59 -10.67 -2.27
C GLU A 206 2.59 -10.24 -1.19
N SER A 207 1.76 -9.21 -1.44
CA SER A 207 0.70 -8.81 -0.49
C SER A 207 -0.38 -9.85 -0.26
N LEU A 208 -0.50 -10.84 -1.15
CA LEU A 208 -1.42 -11.96 -0.99
C LEU A 208 -0.86 -13.05 -0.07
N ILE A 209 0.46 -13.10 0.14
CA ILE A 209 1.11 -14.17 0.92
C ILE A 209 0.56 -14.22 2.35
N PRO A 210 0.57 -13.13 3.16
CA PRO A 210 0.06 -13.20 4.52
C PRO A 210 -1.42 -13.58 4.59
N LEU A 211 -2.22 -13.16 3.60
CA LEU A 211 -3.66 -13.44 3.55
C LEU A 211 -3.93 -14.92 3.21
N HIS A 212 -3.21 -15.48 2.24
CA HIS A 212 -3.31 -16.91 1.93
C HIS A 212 -2.79 -17.78 3.07
N THR A 213 -1.69 -17.40 3.72
CA THR A 213 -1.22 -18.10 4.93
C THR A 213 -2.28 -18.03 6.03
N THR A 214 -2.94 -16.88 6.23
CA THR A 214 -4.05 -16.75 7.20
C THR A 214 -5.18 -17.74 6.93
N VAL A 215 -5.62 -17.85 5.67
CA VAL A 215 -6.65 -18.83 5.29
C VAL A 215 -6.17 -20.25 5.60
N GLN A 216 -4.98 -20.62 5.12
CA GLN A 216 -4.43 -21.96 5.29
C GLN A 216 -4.26 -22.34 6.76
N THR A 217 -3.71 -21.44 7.58
CA THR A 217 -3.53 -21.69 9.01
C THR A 217 -4.87 -21.88 9.72
N TYR A 218 -5.90 -21.12 9.37
CA TYR A 218 -7.23 -21.35 9.96
C TYR A 218 -7.86 -22.66 9.50
N GLU A 219 -7.64 -23.07 8.24
CA GLU A 219 -8.03 -24.41 7.76
C GLU A 219 -7.32 -25.52 8.55
N ASP A 220 -6.01 -25.38 8.78
CA ASP A 220 -5.22 -26.33 9.58
C ASP A 220 -5.74 -26.40 11.04
N ILE A 221 -6.07 -25.24 11.65
CA ILE A 221 -6.66 -25.19 13.00
C ILE A 221 -8.03 -25.88 13.05
N VAL A 222 -8.88 -25.72 12.03
CA VAL A 222 -10.17 -26.41 11.95
C VAL A 222 -9.97 -27.92 11.91
N ASP A 223 -9.03 -28.41 11.10
CA ASP A 223 -8.71 -29.83 11.00
C ASP A 223 -8.18 -30.41 12.34
N ASP A 224 -7.31 -29.66 13.03
CA ASP A 224 -6.75 -30.07 14.32
C ASP A 224 -7.77 -29.98 15.47
N ALA A 225 -8.68 -29.00 15.43
CA ALA A 225 -9.76 -28.83 16.40
C ALA A 225 -10.73 -30.03 16.44
N GLU A 226 -10.78 -30.88 15.41
CA GLU A 226 -11.61 -32.09 15.42
C GLU A 226 -11.08 -33.17 16.38
N ASN A 227 -9.84 -33.06 16.88
CA ASN A 227 -9.19 -34.09 17.69
C ASN A 227 -8.43 -33.53 18.90
N LEU A 228 -9.07 -32.66 19.68
CA LEU A 228 -8.45 -32.02 20.85
C LEU A 228 -8.01 -33.03 21.92
N SER A 229 -6.88 -32.71 22.56
CA SER A 229 -6.35 -33.51 23.67
C SER A 229 -7.02 -33.12 24.99
N LEU A 230 -7.75 -34.04 25.63
CA LEU A 230 -8.43 -33.72 26.90
C LEU A 230 -7.48 -33.10 27.94
N VAL A 231 -7.76 -31.87 28.36
CA VAL A 231 -6.94 -31.16 29.35
C VAL A 231 -6.89 -31.96 30.66
N ASN A 232 -5.68 -32.18 31.18
CA ASN A 232 -5.42 -32.98 32.38
C ASN A 232 -5.90 -34.44 32.32
N ASN A 233 -5.99 -35.06 31.13
CA ASN A 233 -6.41 -36.46 30.96
C ASN A 233 -5.69 -37.43 31.91
N GLU A 234 -4.37 -37.31 32.04
CA GLU A 234 -3.59 -38.14 32.95
C GLU A 234 -4.03 -38.01 34.41
N SER A 235 -4.39 -36.80 34.86
CA SER A 235 -4.88 -36.60 36.23
C SER A 235 -6.23 -37.28 36.45
N PHE A 236 -7.14 -37.24 35.47
CA PHE A 236 -8.42 -37.92 35.59
C PHE A 236 -8.27 -39.43 35.63
N VAL A 237 -7.47 -39.99 34.72
CA VAL A 237 -7.18 -41.43 34.66
C VAL A 237 -6.53 -41.89 35.96
N ASN A 238 -5.51 -41.18 36.45
CA ASN A 238 -4.84 -41.51 37.71
C ASN A 238 -5.78 -41.45 38.91
N ASN A 239 -6.70 -40.47 38.96
CA ASN A 239 -7.67 -40.37 40.07
C ASN A 239 -8.67 -41.53 40.07
N ILE A 240 -9.11 -41.95 38.89
CA ILE A 240 -9.99 -43.11 38.72
C ILE A 240 -9.26 -44.40 39.13
N GLU A 241 -8.05 -44.64 38.59
CA GLU A 241 -7.24 -45.82 38.91
C GLU A 241 -6.89 -45.91 40.40
N GLN A 242 -6.59 -44.78 41.05
CA GLN A 242 -6.33 -44.74 42.49
C GLN A 242 -7.58 -45.11 43.31
N ALA A 243 -8.75 -44.59 42.92
CA ALA A 243 -10.00 -44.91 43.60
C ALA A 243 -10.40 -46.39 43.41
N GLU A 244 -10.23 -46.93 42.19
CA GLU A 244 -10.44 -48.35 41.89
C GLU A 244 -9.49 -49.24 42.71
N SER A 245 -8.21 -48.89 42.78
CA SER A 245 -7.23 -49.65 43.58
C SER A 245 -7.55 -49.62 45.07
N GLU A 246 -8.00 -48.49 45.61
CA GLU A 246 -8.42 -48.41 47.03
C GLU A 246 -9.66 -49.28 47.29
N ILE A 247 -10.64 -49.28 46.38
CA ILE A 247 -11.82 -50.15 46.46
C ILE A 247 -11.39 -51.62 46.47
N GLU A 248 -10.53 -52.05 45.55
CA GLU A 248 -10.05 -53.43 45.45
C GLU A 248 -9.33 -53.89 46.74
N GLN A 249 -8.47 -53.03 47.31
CA GLN A 249 -7.78 -53.32 48.56
C GLN A 249 -8.76 -53.49 49.74
N ILE A 250 -9.74 -52.59 49.86
CA ILE A 250 -10.75 -52.66 50.93
C ILE A 250 -11.64 -53.90 50.77
N GLU A 251 -12.04 -54.25 49.54
CA GLU A 251 -12.82 -55.46 49.27
C GLU A 251 -12.04 -56.74 49.58
N ALA A 252 -10.75 -56.79 49.24
CA ALA A 252 -9.88 -57.89 49.60
C ALA A 252 -9.75 -58.05 51.14
N GLU A 253 -9.55 -56.95 51.87
CA GLU A 253 -9.52 -56.96 53.34
C GLU A 253 -10.86 -57.43 53.93
N LEU A 254 -11.98 -56.90 53.46
CA LEU A 254 -13.33 -57.31 53.88
C LEU A 254 -13.62 -58.79 53.62
N SER A 255 -13.11 -59.34 52.52
CA SER A 255 -13.27 -60.75 52.17
C SER A 255 -12.50 -61.71 53.09
N SER A 256 -11.44 -61.20 53.74
CA SER A 256 -10.56 -61.96 54.64
C SER A 256 -11.01 -61.95 56.11
N LEU A 257 -11.99 -61.12 56.47
CA LEU A 257 -12.48 -60.93 57.84
C LEU A 257 -13.70 -61.78 58.18
N ASP A 258 -13.76 -62.23 59.44
CA ASP A 258 -14.91 -62.96 60.00
C ASP A 258 -16.17 -62.05 60.02
N PRO A 259 -17.37 -62.53 59.66
CA PRO A 259 -18.62 -61.77 59.73
C PRO A 259 -18.90 -61.02 61.03
N GLU A 260 -18.37 -61.47 62.17
CA GLU A 260 -18.55 -60.82 63.48
C GLU A 260 -17.42 -59.84 63.88
N ASP A 261 -16.43 -59.61 63.00
CA ASP A 261 -15.30 -58.71 63.29
C ASP A 261 -15.76 -57.23 63.35
N PRO A 262 -15.52 -56.51 64.45
CA PRO A 262 -15.90 -55.11 64.60
C PRO A 262 -15.24 -54.16 63.58
N THR A 263 -14.07 -54.53 63.02
CA THR A 263 -13.38 -53.76 61.97
C THR A 263 -14.11 -53.79 60.62
N ARG A 264 -15.00 -54.77 60.42
CA ARG A 264 -15.82 -54.90 59.20
C ARG A 264 -16.74 -53.71 58.98
N ALA A 265 -17.29 -53.14 60.05
CA ALA A 265 -18.17 -51.98 59.97
C ALA A 265 -17.42 -50.73 59.49
N GLU A 266 -16.19 -50.53 59.97
CA GLU A 266 -15.31 -49.43 59.59
C GLU A 266 -14.85 -49.55 58.13
N LEU A 267 -14.41 -50.75 57.71
CA LEU A 267 -14.04 -51.02 56.32
C LEU A 267 -15.23 -50.90 55.35
N THR A 268 -16.44 -51.27 55.77
CA THR A 268 -17.66 -51.07 54.96
C THR A 268 -17.96 -49.58 54.76
N GLN A 269 -17.79 -48.76 55.80
CA GLN A 269 -17.94 -47.30 55.68
C GLN A 269 -16.86 -46.69 54.78
N ARG A 270 -15.62 -47.17 54.89
CA ARG A 270 -14.51 -46.74 54.03
C ARG A 270 -14.74 -47.13 52.57
N LEU A 271 -15.24 -48.34 52.31
CA LEU A 271 -15.63 -48.80 50.97
C LEU A 271 -16.70 -47.90 50.37
N GLN A 272 -17.70 -47.49 51.15
CA GLN A 272 -18.72 -46.56 50.68
C GLN A 272 -18.11 -45.21 50.26
N LEU A 273 -17.20 -44.65 51.05
CA LEU A 273 -16.52 -43.39 50.73
C LEU A 273 -15.62 -43.51 49.48
N ALA A 274 -14.92 -44.63 49.33
CA ALA A 274 -14.08 -44.90 48.16
C ALA A 274 -14.94 -45.02 46.87
N ASN A 275 -16.08 -45.71 46.94
CA ASN A 275 -17.06 -45.77 45.84
C ASN A 275 -17.65 -44.39 45.50
N GLU A 276 -17.96 -43.56 46.49
CA GLU A 276 -18.39 -42.17 46.24
C GLU A 276 -17.29 -41.32 45.59
N THR A 277 -16.01 -41.60 45.90
CA THR A 277 -14.85 -40.93 45.32
C THR A 277 -14.65 -41.34 43.87
N LEU A 278 -14.72 -42.64 43.56
CA LEU A 278 -14.69 -43.16 42.20
C LEU A 278 -15.80 -42.55 41.35
N LEU A 279 -17.05 -42.57 41.85
CA LEU A 279 -18.19 -42.00 41.13
C LEU A 279 -18.01 -40.52 40.81
N ARG A 280 -17.43 -39.73 41.73
CA ARG A 280 -17.11 -38.31 41.47
C ARG A 280 -16.00 -38.15 40.44
N ALA A 281 -14.97 -38.99 40.49
CA ALA A 281 -13.86 -38.96 39.53
C ALA A 281 -14.32 -39.33 38.11
N GLU A 282 -15.14 -40.38 37.98
CA GLU A 282 -15.77 -40.78 36.72
C GLU A 282 -16.71 -39.70 36.17
N ALA A 283 -17.53 -39.09 37.04
CA ALA A 283 -18.42 -38.00 36.65
C ALA A 283 -17.61 -36.78 36.14
N ALA A 284 -16.55 -36.39 36.86
CA ALA A 284 -15.68 -35.29 36.44
C ALA A 284 -14.97 -35.58 35.11
N TYR A 285 -14.53 -36.82 34.89
CA TYR A 285 -13.91 -37.23 33.63
C TYR A 285 -14.92 -37.21 32.46
N SER A 286 -16.16 -37.64 32.71
CA SER A 286 -17.24 -37.57 31.72
C SER A 286 -17.62 -36.12 31.40
N ASP A 287 -17.68 -35.24 32.40
CA ASP A 287 -17.95 -33.82 32.20
C ASP A 287 -16.83 -33.16 31.39
N ALA A 288 -15.57 -33.45 31.70
CA ALA A 288 -14.43 -32.93 30.93
C ALA A 288 -14.48 -33.37 29.45
N LYS A 289 -14.88 -34.62 29.16
CA LYS A 289 -15.07 -35.10 27.77
C LYS A 289 -16.18 -34.36 27.04
N ARG A 290 -17.26 -34.03 27.75
CA ARG A 290 -18.36 -33.22 27.19
C ARG A 290 -17.91 -31.80 26.92
N GLU A 291 -17.20 -31.17 27.85
CA GLU A 291 -16.62 -29.82 27.65
C GLU A 291 -15.62 -29.79 26.49
N ARG A 292 -14.81 -30.85 26.33
CA ARG A 292 -13.93 -30.98 25.17
C ARG A 292 -14.73 -31.08 23.86
N SER A 293 -15.77 -31.90 23.81
CA SER A 293 -16.63 -31.99 22.61
C SER A 293 -17.32 -30.66 22.28
N GLU A 294 -17.76 -29.92 23.30
CA GLU A 294 -18.31 -28.56 23.14
C GLU A 294 -17.24 -27.60 22.61
N ALA A 295 -16.00 -27.70 23.11
CA ALA A 295 -14.87 -26.93 22.61
C ALA A 295 -14.51 -27.26 21.15
N GLU A 296 -14.53 -28.54 20.76
CA GLU A 296 -14.29 -28.99 19.37
C GLU A 296 -15.29 -28.33 18.40
N ASP A 297 -16.60 -28.38 18.73
CA ASP A 297 -17.67 -27.78 17.94
C ASP A 297 -17.54 -26.25 17.85
N ASP A 298 -17.34 -25.58 18.99
CA ASP A 298 -17.24 -24.13 19.07
C ASP A 298 -16.00 -23.57 18.34
N LEU A 299 -14.84 -24.25 18.46
CA LEU A 299 -13.60 -23.83 17.79
C LEU A 299 -13.75 -23.98 16.27
N LYS A 300 -14.33 -25.08 15.81
CA LYS A 300 -14.61 -25.31 14.40
C LYS A 300 -15.49 -24.21 13.83
N GLU A 301 -16.64 -23.93 14.46
CA GLU A 301 -17.56 -22.88 14.00
C GLU A 301 -16.88 -21.50 13.98
N TYR A 302 -16.11 -21.17 15.01
CA TYR A 302 -15.38 -19.91 15.08
C TYR A 302 -14.36 -19.76 13.95
N TYR A 303 -13.51 -20.77 13.72
CA TYR A 303 -12.46 -20.69 12.71
C TYR A 303 -13.01 -20.83 11.29
N ASP A 304 -14.11 -21.55 11.06
CA ASP A 304 -14.85 -21.51 9.79
C ASP A 304 -15.28 -20.06 9.45
N GLN A 305 -15.81 -19.32 10.43
CA GLN A 305 -16.14 -17.90 10.24
C GLN A 305 -14.88 -17.03 10.00
N GLN A 306 -13.75 -17.36 10.61
CA GLN A 306 -12.49 -16.65 10.35
C GLN A 306 -11.96 -16.93 8.94
N ILE A 307 -12.08 -18.15 8.44
CA ILE A 307 -11.73 -18.53 7.06
C ILE A 307 -12.56 -17.72 6.06
N ASP A 308 -13.87 -17.61 6.27
CA ASP A 308 -14.74 -16.80 5.41
C ASP A 308 -14.29 -15.34 5.35
N LYS A 309 -13.95 -14.74 6.50
CA LYS A 309 -13.41 -13.37 6.56
C LYS A 309 -12.07 -13.23 5.86
N ALA A 310 -11.16 -14.16 6.11
CA ALA A 310 -9.84 -14.16 5.50
C ALA A 310 -9.96 -14.28 3.97
N ASN A 311 -10.84 -15.15 3.46
CA ASN A 311 -11.16 -15.26 2.05
C ASN A 311 -11.74 -13.96 1.46
N ILE A 312 -12.64 -13.28 2.17
CA ILE A 312 -13.13 -11.97 1.75
C ILE A 312 -11.97 -10.97 1.64
N ASN A 313 -11.05 -10.95 2.60
CA ASN A 313 -9.88 -10.07 2.57
C ASN A 313 -8.95 -10.40 1.38
N VAL A 314 -8.76 -11.68 1.04
CA VAL A 314 -8.01 -12.10 -0.17
C VAL A 314 -8.67 -11.52 -1.42
N VAL A 315 -10.00 -11.66 -1.57
CA VAL A 315 -10.72 -11.13 -2.74
C VAL A 315 -10.65 -9.60 -2.79
N GLN A 316 -10.76 -8.91 -1.65
CA GLN A 316 -10.57 -7.45 -1.60
C GLN A 316 -9.17 -7.05 -2.07
N GLN A 317 -8.15 -7.76 -1.62
CA GLN A 317 -6.76 -7.51 -2.01
C GLN A 317 -6.54 -7.78 -3.51
N MET A 318 -7.12 -8.85 -4.06
CA MET A 318 -7.09 -9.14 -5.50
C MET A 318 -7.77 -8.05 -6.33
N ASN A 319 -8.95 -7.57 -5.92
CA ASN A 319 -9.63 -6.47 -6.61
C ASN A 319 -8.82 -5.16 -6.59
N GLN A 320 -8.10 -4.89 -5.49
CA GLN A 320 -7.18 -3.74 -5.42
C GLN A 320 -6.00 -3.90 -6.36
N LEU A 321 -5.42 -5.10 -6.48
CA LEU A 321 -4.33 -5.40 -7.40
C LEU A 321 -4.77 -5.25 -8.86
N GLU A 322 -5.97 -5.76 -9.20
CA GLU A 322 -6.56 -5.59 -10.52
C GLU A 322 -6.76 -4.11 -10.84
N LEU A 323 -7.41 -3.34 -9.95
CA LEU A 323 -7.60 -1.90 -10.13
C LEU A 323 -6.26 -1.18 -10.35
N LYS A 324 -5.24 -1.50 -9.53
CA LYS A 324 -3.92 -0.89 -9.64
C LYS A 324 -3.24 -1.20 -10.98
N ALA A 325 -3.41 -2.40 -11.52
CA ALA A 325 -2.91 -2.76 -12.84
C ALA A 325 -3.53 -1.88 -13.95
N TYR A 326 -4.85 -1.65 -13.90
CA TYR A 326 -5.54 -0.74 -14.83
C TYR A 326 -5.13 0.72 -14.64
N GLU A 327 -4.94 1.18 -13.39
CA GLU A 327 -4.42 2.52 -13.11
C GLU A 327 -3.04 2.73 -13.76
N TYR A 328 -2.12 1.76 -13.63
CA TYR A 328 -0.81 1.87 -14.28
C TYR A 328 -0.90 1.94 -15.80
N GLU A 329 -1.76 1.14 -16.43
CA GLU A 329 -1.98 1.22 -17.88
C GLU A 329 -2.45 2.61 -18.30
N GLU A 330 -3.49 3.14 -17.64
CA GLU A 330 -4.04 4.47 -17.92
C GLU A 330 -2.98 5.57 -17.72
N GLU A 331 -2.22 5.51 -16.64
CA GLU A 331 -1.18 6.50 -16.31
C GLU A 331 -0.01 6.47 -17.30
N PHE A 332 0.50 5.27 -17.66
CA PHE A 332 1.55 5.15 -18.67
C PHE A 332 1.08 5.63 -20.03
N GLU A 333 -0.12 5.24 -20.47
CA GLU A 333 -0.69 5.74 -21.72
C GLU A 333 -0.83 7.26 -21.75
N PHE A 334 -1.34 7.83 -20.65
CA PHE A 334 -1.50 9.27 -20.51
C PHE A 334 -0.15 9.98 -20.60
N LEU A 335 0.86 9.52 -19.86
CA LEU A 335 2.18 10.12 -19.86
C LEU A 335 2.89 9.96 -21.21
N HIS A 336 2.71 8.85 -21.93
CA HIS A 336 3.21 8.69 -23.29
C HIS A 336 2.63 9.75 -24.24
N LYS A 337 1.31 9.88 -24.27
CA LYS A 337 0.60 10.86 -25.12
C LYS A 337 1.00 12.30 -24.75
N LYS A 338 1.09 12.59 -23.44
CA LYS A 338 1.49 13.91 -22.93
C LYS A 338 2.94 14.24 -23.30
N TRP A 339 3.85 13.30 -23.16
CA TRP A 339 5.25 13.46 -23.54
C TRP A 339 5.35 13.77 -25.04
N ASP A 340 4.76 12.95 -25.92
CA ASP A 340 4.81 13.17 -27.37
C ASP A 340 4.28 14.56 -27.77
N MET A 341 3.17 14.97 -27.16
CA MET A 341 2.60 16.30 -27.37
C MET A 341 3.57 17.41 -26.94
N LEU A 342 4.21 17.28 -25.78
CA LEU A 342 5.11 18.29 -25.24
C LEU A 342 6.41 18.39 -26.04
N GLU A 343 6.95 17.29 -26.56
CA GLU A 343 8.09 17.31 -27.49
C GLU A 343 7.77 18.13 -28.74
N GLN A 344 6.60 17.90 -29.34
CA GLN A 344 6.18 18.69 -30.50
C GLN A 344 5.97 20.17 -30.15
N GLN A 345 5.43 20.46 -28.96
CA GLN A 345 5.26 21.84 -28.49
C GLN A 345 6.60 22.54 -28.28
N VAL A 346 7.59 21.88 -27.68
CA VAL A 346 8.95 22.44 -27.52
C VAL A 346 9.54 22.79 -28.89
N ILE A 347 9.50 21.86 -29.84
CA ILE A 347 10.01 22.08 -31.20
C ILE A 347 9.31 23.28 -31.86
N GLN A 348 7.98 23.36 -31.75
CA GLN A 348 7.19 24.45 -32.32
C GLN A 348 7.52 25.80 -31.67
N GLN A 349 7.64 25.86 -30.34
CA GLN A 349 7.97 27.10 -29.64
C GLN A 349 9.39 27.57 -29.94
N GLU A 350 10.36 26.66 -30.03
CA GLU A 350 11.72 27.02 -30.42
C GLU A 350 11.79 27.57 -31.85
N GLN A 351 11.01 27.01 -32.77
CA GLN A 351 10.90 27.54 -34.15
C GLN A 351 10.23 28.90 -34.17
N LEU A 352 9.16 29.09 -33.40
CA LEU A 352 8.48 30.39 -33.27
C LEU A 352 9.43 31.44 -32.70
N TYR A 353 10.16 31.12 -31.63
CA TYR A 353 11.16 32.01 -31.04
C TYR A 353 12.22 32.41 -32.07
N LYS A 354 12.77 31.47 -32.85
CA LYS A 354 13.74 31.79 -33.93
C LYS A 354 13.15 32.74 -34.98
N GLN A 355 11.89 32.58 -35.36
CA GLN A 355 11.21 33.51 -36.27
C GLN A 355 11.03 34.90 -35.63
N LYS A 356 10.70 34.94 -34.33
CA LYS A 356 10.55 36.19 -33.57
C LYS A 356 11.86 36.94 -33.43
N VAL A 357 12.99 36.25 -33.26
CA VAL A 357 14.33 36.86 -33.29
C VAL A 357 14.56 37.59 -34.61
N VAL A 358 14.28 36.94 -35.75
CA VAL A 358 14.45 37.57 -37.08
C VAL A 358 13.55 38.79 -37.25
N GLN A 359 12.26 38.67 -36.89
CA GLN A 359 11.32 39.82 -36.95
C GLN A 359 11.76 40.97 -36.04
N PHE A 360 12.27 40.65 -34.87
CA PHE A 360 12.83 41.64 -33.95
C PHE A 360 14.06 42.32 -34.55
N GLU A 361 14.98 41.57 -35.17
CA GLU A 361 16.14 42.11 -35.89
C GLU A 361 15.74 43.05 -37.03
N GLU A 362 14.69 42.71 -37.78
CA GLU A 362 14.13 43.52 -38.88
C GLU A 362 13.35 44.76 -38.38
N GLY A 363 13.05 44.85 -37.08
CA GLY A 363 12.33 45.97 -36.47
C GLY A 363 10.81 45.84 -36.49
N ASP A 364 10.30 44.65 -36.84
CA ASP A 364 8.86 44.35 -36.92
C ASP A 364 8.26 43.90 -35.58
N LEU A 365 9.09 43.73 -34.54
CA LEU A 365 8.70 43.18 -33.25
C LEU A 365 9.29 43.97 -32.08
N THR A 366 8.60 43.97 -30.93
CA THR A 366 9.10 44.61 -29.70
C THR A 366 9.94 43.65 -28.84
N PRO A 367 10.81 44.14 -27.95
CA PRO A 367 11.54 43.27 -27.01
C PRO A 367 10.61 42.46 -26.10
N THR A 368 9.46 43.01 -25.72
CA THR A 368 8.46 42.31 -24.90
C THR A 368 7.87 41.10 -25.62
N ASP A 369 7.63 41.20 -26.93
CA ASP A 369 7.15 40.08 -27.74
C ASP A 369 8.22 38.98 -27.87
N LEU A 370 9.50 39.38 -27.97
CA LEU A 370 10.63 38.45 -28.05
C LEU A 370 10.82 37.70 -26.72
N GLU A 371 10.79 38.43 -25.60
CA GLU A 371 10.83 37.86 -24.26
C GLU A 371 9.69 36.87 -24.05
N LYS A 372 8.46 37.23 -24.42
CA LYS A 372 7.31 36.34 -24.27
C LYS A 372 7.54 35.01 -25.00
N ALA A 373 8.03 35.05 -26.23
CA ALA A 373 8.33 33.84 -27.00
C ALA A 373 9.45 33.01 -26.35
N ARG A 374 10.47 33.65 -25.77
CA ARG A 374 11.52 32.94 -25.00
C ARG A 374 10.96 32.26 -23.75
N LEU A 375 10.11 32.95 -22.99
CA LEU A 375 9.49 32.39 -21.79
C LEU A 375 8.55 31.22 -22.14
N GLU A 376 7.84 31.28 -23.27
CA GLU A 376 7.03 30.16 -23.77
C GLU A 376 7.90 28.92 -24.09
N VAL A 377 9.14 29.09 -24.59
CA VAL A 377 10.10 27.98 -24.75
C VAL A 377 10.50 27.40 -23.40
N VAL A 378 10.83 28.25 -22.43
CA VAL A 378 11.20 27.83 -21.06
C VAL A 378 10.08 27.04 -20.40
N ASP A 379 8.85 27.53 -20.48
CA ASP A 379 7.67 26.87 -19.91
C ASP A 379 7.48 25.49 -20.52
N LYS A 380 7.58 25.36 -21.85
CA LYS A 380 7.42 24.07 -22.53
C LYS A 380 8.55 23.09 -22.28
N LYS A 381 9.80 23.56 -22.21
CA LYS A 381 10.93 22.72 -21.79
C LYS A 381 10.73 22.19 -20.36
N ASN A 382 10.28 23.05 -19.44
CA ASN A 382 9.99 22.63 -18.06
C ASN A 382 8.81 21.62 -18.00
N GLU A 383 7.72 21.84 -18.74
CA GLU A 383 6.60 20.89 -18.80
C GLU A 383 7.01 19.52 -19.35
N LEU A 384 7.83 19.49 -20.40
CA LEU A 384 8.38 18.25 -20.99
C LEU A 384 9.25 17.52 -19.97
N MET A 385 10.25 18.20 -19.43
CA MET A 385 11.16 17.67 -18.40
C MET A 385 10.37 17.13 -17.20
N ASN A 386 9.39 17.87 -16.69
CA ASN A 386 8.53 17.41 -15.59
C ASN A 386 7.83 16.11 -15.94
N THR A 387 7.27 15.99 -17.14
CA THR A 387 6.57 14.79 -17.60
C THR A 387 7.52 13.60 -17.73
N GLN A 388 8.77 13.83 -18.15
CA GLN A 388 9.80 12.79 -18.21
C GLN A 388 10.17 12.26 -16.83
N TYR A 389 10.33 13.13 -15.83
CA TYR A 389 10.57 12.70 -14.45
C TYR A 389 9.36 12.06 -13.80
N ASP A 390 8.14 12.55 -14.07
CA ASP A 390 6.90 11.92 -13.60
C ASP A 390 6.79 10.48 -14.15
N TYR A 391 7.15 10.28 -15.43
CA TYR A 391 7.23 8.95 -16.05
C TYR A 391 8.31 8.05 -15.41
N ALA A 392 9.50 8.60 -15.17
CA ALA A 392 10.60 7.86 -14.56
C ALA A 392 10.24 7.40 -13.13
N LEU A 393 9.55 8.26 -12.36
CA LEU A 393 9.06 7.91 -11.03
C LEU A 393 7.97 6.84 -11.09
N LEU A 394 7.01 6.96 -12.02
CA LEU A 394 5.95 5.96 -12.21
C LEU A 394 6.54 4.59 -12.56
N LYS A 395 7.59 4.56 -13.39
CA LYS A 395 8.31 3.33 -13.74
C LYS A 395 8.93 2.65 -12.52
N GLU A 396 9.50 3.40 -11.59
CA GLU A 396 10.04 2.82 -10.34
C GLU A 396 8.92 2.33 -9.42
N GLU A 397 7.81 3.08 -9.30
CA GLU A 397 6.65 2.61 -8.54
C GLU A 397 6.08 1.31 -9.11
N PHE A 398 5.96 1.25 -10.44
CA PHE A 398 5.49 0.08 -11.16
C PHE A 398 6.41 -1.12 -10.94
N ARG A 399 7.73 -0.94 -10.98
CA ARG A 399 8.69 -2.00 -10.66
C ARG A 399 8.45 -2.53 -9.24
N LEU A 400 8.37 -1.64 -8.26
CA LEU A 400 8.13 -2.03 -6.86
C LEU A 400 6.79 -2.74 -6.70
N PHE A 401 5.75 -2.29 -7.41
CA PHE A 401 4.46 -2.97 -7.46
C PHE A 401 4.58 -4.40 -7.98
N THR A 402 5.29 -4.61 -9.09
CA THR A 402 5.52 -5.97 -9.59
C THR A 402 6.35 -6.86 -8.65
N GLU A 403 7.10 -6.25 -7.73
CA GLU A 403 7.87 -6.94 -6.69
C GLU A 403 7.05 -7.24 -5.42
N GLY A 404 5.88 -6.63 -5.23
CA GLY A 404 5.01 -6.87 -4.08
C GLY A 404 4.59 -5.63 -3.29
N TYR A 405 5.08 -4.44 -3.66
CA TYR A 405 4.72 -3.19 -2.98
C TYR A 405 3.33 -2.70 -3.43
N LEU A 406 2.39 -2.63 -2.49
CA LEU A 406 1.10 -2.00 -2.75
C LEU A 406 1.09 -0.54 -2.24
N PRO A 407 1.17 0.47 -3.12
CA PRO A 407 1.03 1.86 -2.72
C PRO A 407 -0.37 2.11 -2.14
N LYS A 408 -0.45 2.90 -1.07
CA LYS A 408 -1.68 3.23 -0.35
C LYS A 408 -2.38 4.47 -0.87
#